data_AF-W5LZ39-F1
#
_entry.id   AF-W5LZ39-F1
#
_cell.length_a   1.000
_cell.length_b   1.000
_cell.length_c   1.000
_cell.angle_alpha   90.00
_cell.angle_beta   90.00
_cell.angle_gamma   90.00
#
_symmetry.space_group_name_H-M   'P 1'
#
loop_
_entity.id
_entity.type
_entity.pdbx_description
1 polymer ?
#
loop_
_entity_poly.entity_id
_entity_poly.type
_entity_poly.pdbx_seq_one_letter_code
_entity_poly.pdbx_strand_id
1 'polypeptide(L)'
;MPSVPVKAENDSSAGSCPVSAQSHQGAVNGDDSTVEMKWIRPDTPSKCTWRLGAPPTESPHLHLELTKPPGIMPNILMNIGNTPLVRINKIAKAYGIKCEVLAKCEFFNAGGSVKDRISLRMVEDAEKAGILKPGDTIIEPTSGNTGRIGLALAAAVKGYRCIIVMPEKMSMEKVDVLRALGAEIVRTPTSARFDSPESHVGVSWRLKNEIPNSHILDQYRNPSNPLAHYDSTAEEILQQCDGKVDMLVAGAGTGGTITGIARKLKEKCPGCKIIGVDPEGSILSQPDELNKTDKTTYEVEGIGYDFIPTVLDREVVDDWYKSNDEESFNMSRLLIKEEGLLCGGSSGSAMAAAMKAAKELEEGQRCVVILPDSIRNYMSKFLSDKWMFQKGFLTEDSMVTKPWWWNMKIQELNLSAPLTVLPTVTCQKTIEILKEKGFDQAPVVNESGLILGMVTLGNMLSSVLAGKVQLFDPVNKVLYKQFKQIHLNDNLGKLSRILEIDHFALVVHEQIQYLSDGSPCLKQMVFGVVTAIDLLNFVTAKEKKQEVSLGKRKKVVRFSNFLNV
;
A
#
# COMPACT_ATOMS: atom_id res chain seq x y z
N MET A 1 41.92 -3.20 65.15
CA MET A 1 41.02 -2.75 66.24
C MET A 1 39.61 -3.26 65.96
N PRO A 2 38.76 -3.43 66.98
CA PRO A 2 37.97 -4.66 67.20
C PRO A 2 36.60 -4.64 66.47
N SER A 3 35.76 -5.69 66.46
CA SER A 3 35.48 -6.67 67.52
C SER A 3 34.88 -8.04 67.08
N VAL A 4 35.16 -9.04 67.94
CA VAL A 4 34.48 -10.33 68.16
C VAL A 4 33.88 -10.20 69.58
N PRO A 5 32.70 -10.75 70.01
CA PRO A 5 32.31 -12.19 70.06
C PRO A 5 30.79 -12.43 69.75
N VAL A 6 30.09 -13.56 70.01
CA VAL A 6 30.16 -14.77 70.89
C VAL A 6 29.45 -15.92 70.11
N LYS A 7 29.92 -17.19 70.06
CA LYS A 7 29.58 -18.36 70.92
C LYS A 7 28.12 -18.40 71.46
N ALA A 8 27.47 -19.52 71.79
CA ALA A 8 27.84 -20.92 72.07
C ALA A 8 26.54 -21.78 71.93
N GLU A 9 26.45 -23.11 72.04
CA GLU A 9 27.28 -24.32 71.79
C GLU A 9 26.31 -25.55 72.01
N ASN A 10 26.48 -26.71 71.32
CA ASN A 10 25.77 -28.03 71.53
C ASN A 10 24.33 -28.19 70.97
N ASP A 11 23.73 -29.36 70.68
CA ASP A 11 24.08 -30.81 70.67
C ASP A 11 23.04 -31.55 69.74
N SER A 12 23.06 -32.85 69.34
CA SER A 12 23.96 -34.00 69.58
C SER A 12 23.97 -35.00 68.37
N SER A 13 23.45 -36.24 68.52
CA SER A 13 23.57 -37.38 67.58
C SER A 13 22.38 -38.36 67.57
N ALA A 14 22.02 -38.92 66.40
CA ALA A 14 21.92 -40.38 66.09
C ALA A 14 20.85 -40.71 65.02
N GLY A 15 21.17 -41.56 64.02
CA GLY A 15 20.18 -42.04 63.04
C GLY A 15 20.77 -42.64 61.75
N SER A 16 21.03 -43.94 61.76
CA SER A 16 21.67 -44.77 60.72
C SER A 16 21.05 -44.78 59.30
N CYS A 17 21.90 -44.54 58.29
CA CYS A 17 22.11 -45.33 57.04
C CYS A 17 20.97 -45.54 56.00
N PRO A 18 21.32 -45.89 54.73
CA PRO A 18 20.60 -45.39 53.55
C PRO A 18 19.68 -46.41 52.87
N VAL A 19 18.68 -45.92 52.12
CA VAL A 19 17.96 -46.68 51.10
C VAL A 19 17.79 -45.85 49.83
N SER A 20 18.19 -46.43 48.70
CA SER A 20 18.05 -45.87 47.36
C SER A 20 16.66 -46.10 46.75
N ALA A 21 16.21 -45.13 45.95
CA ALA A 21 15.29 -45.29 44.82
C ALA A 21 13.91 -45.94 45.08
N GLN A 22 12.88 -45.08 45.14
CA GLN A 22 11.81 -45.01 44.11
C GLN A 22 10.74 -44.00 44.57
N SER A 23 10.57 -42.90 43.85
CA SER A 23 9.47 -41.95 44.08
C SER A 23 8.59 -41.86 42.84
N HIS A 24 7.45 -42.56 42.87
CA HIS A 24 6.31 -42.20 42.04
C HIS A 24 5.90 -40.76 42.38
N GLN A 25 5.91 -39.86 41.40
CA GLN A 25 5.18 -38.60 41.49
C GLN A 25 3.98 -38.67 40.54
N GLY A 26 2.80 -38.89 41.13
CA GLY A 26 1.53 -38.60 40.49
C GLY A 26 1.27 -37.09 40.50
N ALA A 27 0.60 -36.59 39.46
CA ALA A 27 0.45 -35.16 39.21
C ALA A 27 -0.61 -34.47 40.09
N VAL A 28 -0.41 -33.17 40.34
CA VAL A 28 -1.51 -32.19 40.47
C VAL A 28 -1.17 -30.92 39.68
N ASN A 29 -1.66 -30.90 38.44
CA ASN A 29 -2.13 -29.75 37.67
C ASN A 29 -1.57 -28.34 37.98
N GLY A 30 -0.66 -27.90 37.11
CA GLY A 30 -0.51 -26.49 36.72
C GLY A 30 -0.61 -26.41 35.20
N ASP A 31 -1.83 -26.39 34.66
CA ASP A 31 -2.07 -26.27 33.21
C ASP A 31 -1.99 -24.80 32.80
N ASP A 32 -0.77 -24.29 32.69
CA ASP A 32 -0.46 -23.04 32.00
C ASP A 32 0.20 -23.39 30.65
N SER A 33 -0.59 -24.06 29.81
CA SER A 33 -0.24 -24.38 28.43
C SER A 33 -0.21 -23.10 27.59
N THR A 34 0.88 -22.34 27.76
CA THR A 34 1.30 -21.32 26.80
C THR A 34 1.50 -22.01 25.45
N VAL A 35 0.47 -21.93 24.60
CA VAL A 35 0.50 -22.47 23.24
C VAL A 35 1.60 -21.71 22.50
N GLU A 36 2.76 -22.36 22.33
CA GLU A 36 3.86 -21.83 21.52
C GLU A 36 3.30 -21.43 20.16
N MET A 37 3.22 -20.12 19.90
CA MET A 37 2.84 -19.64 18.58
C MET A 37 3.91 -20.15 17.61
N LYS A 38 3.53 -21.10 16.74
CA LYS A 38 4.37 -21.63 15.67
C LYS A 38 4.60 -20.59 14.57
N TRP A 39 5.16 -19.45 14.94
CA TRP A 39 5.48 -18.35 14.04
C TRP A 39 6.81 -18.64 13.34
N ILE A 40 6.74 -18.82 12.03
CA ILE A 40 7.93 -18.94 11.18
C ILE A 40 8.20 -17.54 10.60
N ARG A 41 9.37 -16.96 10.92
CA ARG A 41 9.72 -15.63 10.40
C ARG A 41 9.87 -15.65 8.87
N PRO A 42 9.48 -14.60 8.14
CA PRO A 42 9.61 -14.55 6.67
C PRO A 42 11.05 -14.26 6.19
N ASP A 43 11.94 -13.86 7.10
CA ASP A 43 13.29 -13.34 6.84
C ASP A 43 14.43 -14.35 7.08
N THR A 44 14.13 -15.64 7.24
CA THR A 44 15.20 -16.64 7.43
C THR A 44 16.05 -16.77 6.14
N PRO A 45 17.37 -16.96 6.24
CA PRO A 45 18.19 -17.30 5.09
C PRO A 45 17.65 -18.51 4.32
N SER A 46 17.75 -18.46 2.99
CA SER A 46 17.32 -19.56 2.13
C SER A 46 18.17 -20.80 2.36
N LYS A 47 17.53 -21.98 2.34
CA LYS A 47 18.19 -23.29 2.38
C LYS A 47 18.35 -23.91 0.98
N CYS A 48 18.05 -23.15 -0.07
CA CYS A 48 18.16 -23.60 -1.45
C CYS A 48 19.64 -23.80 -1.82
N THR A 49 19.96 -24.95 -2.40
CA THR A 49 21.32 -25.31 -2.85
C THR A 49 21.59 -25.00 -4.32
N TRP A 50 20.67 -24.31 -5.01
CA TRP A 50 20.84 -23.91 -6.41
C TRP A 50 22.11 -23.06 -6.59
N ARG A 51 22.84 -23.32 -7.69
CA ARG A 51 24.02 -22.56 -8.11
C ARG A 51 24.05 -22.51 -9.63
N LEU A 52 24.63 -21.43 -10.17
CA LEU A 52 24.82 -21.28 -11.61
C LEU A 52 25.70 -22.42 -12.14
N GLY A 53 25.20 -23.16 -13.14
CA GLY A 53 25.87 -24.31 -13.75
C GLY A 53 25.55 -25.68 -13.12
N ALA A 54 24.73 -25.74 -12.06
CA ALA A 54 24.19 -27.02 -11.58
C ALA A 54 23.23 -27.62 -12.63
N PRO A 55 23.27 -28.93 -12.91
CA PRO A 55 22.39 -29.55 -13.90
C PRO A 55 20.92 -29.54 -13.41
N PRO A 56 19.93 -29.27 -14.28
CA PRO A 56 18.52 -29.21 -13.87
C PRO A 56 17.98 -30.49 -13.20
N THR A 57 18.62 -31.63 -13.44
CA THR A 57 18.30 -32.93 -12.83
C THR A 57 18.61 -33.02 -11.33
N GLU A 58 19.43 -32.11 -10.78
CA GLU A 58 19.69 -32.02 -9.34
C GLU A 58 18.64 -31.18 -8.58
N SER A 59 17.71 -30.55 -9.30
CA SER A 59 16.64 -29.77 -8.67
C SER A 59 15.65 -30.70 -7.92
N PRO A 60 15.42 -30.49 -6.61
CA PRO A 60 14.41 -31.24 -5.86
C PRO A 60 12.99 -30.71 -6.09
N HIS A 61 12.82 -29.73 -6.97
CA HIS A 61 11.57 -29.02 -7.18
C HIS A 61 10.77 -29.60 -8.35
N LEU A 62 9.45 -29.62 -8.22
CA LEU A 62 8.57 -29.84 -9.36
C LEU A 62 8.75 -28.67 -10.33
N HIS A 63 9.12 -28.97 -11.58
CA HIS A 63 9.17 -27.99 -12.68
C HIS A 63 7.97 -28.19 -13.60
N LEU A 64 7.42 -27.10 -14.13
CA LEU A 64 6.32 -27.12 -15.10
C LEU A 64 6.81 -26.62 -16.47
N GLU A 65 6.42 -27.31 -17.54
CA GLU A 65 6.69 -26.86 -18.91
C GLU A 65 5.62 -25.87 -19.41
N LEU A 66 6.00 -25.03 -20.37
CA LEU A 66 5.11 -24.06 -21.00
C LEU A 66 4.06 -24.75 -21.88
N THR A 67 2.83 -24.82 -21.39
CA THR A 67 1.68 -25.34 -22.13
C THR A 67 1.05 -24.26 -23.01
N LYS A 68 0.79 -24.61 -24.29
CA LYS A 68 0.00 -23.74 -25.17
C LYS A 68 -1.45 -23.71 -24.68
N PRO A 69 -2.13 -22.54 -24.72
CA PRO A 69 -3.52 -22.45 -24.31
C PRO A 69 -4.42 -23.32 -25.22
N PRO A 70 -5.35 -24.11 -24.66
CA PRO A 70 -6.32 -24.86 -25.45
C PRO A 70 -7.32 -23.90 -26.12
N GLY A 71 -7.89 -24.31 -27.26
CA GLY A 71 -8.85 -23.48 -28.01
C GLY A 71 -10.13 -23.13 -27.24
N ILE A 72 -10.48 -23.92 -26.23
CA ILE A 72 -11.48 -23.60 -25.21
C ILE A 72 -10.82 -23.82 -23.85
N MET A 73 -10.77 -22.78 -23.02
CA MET A 73 -10.19 -22.85 -21.68
C MET A 73 -11.19 -23.51 -20.71
N PRO A 74 -10.79 -24.53 -19.93
CA PRO A 74 -11.69 -25.23 -19.01
C PRO A 74 -12.08 -24.39 -17.78
N ASN A 75 -11.25 -23.42 -17.40
CA ASN A 75 -11.51 -22.46 -16.35
C ASN A 75 -10.67 -21.18 -16.58
N ILE A 76 -10.97 -20.12 -15.83
CA ILE A 76 -10.30 -18.82 -15.95
C ILE A 76 -8.83 -18.84 -15.46
N LEU A 77 -8.43 -19.84 -14.66
CA LEU A 77 -7.05 -19.97 -14.18
C LEU A 77 -6.08 -20.37 -15.30
N MET A 78 -6.58 -20.99 -16.37
CA MET A 78 -5.79 -21.26 -17.58
C MET A 78 -5.49 -20.00 -18.40
N ASN A 79 -6.13 -18.86 -18.08
CA ASN A 79 -5.81 -17.53 -18.63
C ASN A 79 -4.81 -16.77 -17.72
N ILE A 80 -3.86 -17.50 -17.12
CA ILE A 80 -2.75 -16.99 -16.33
C ILE A 80 -1.46 -17.42 -17.06
N GLY A 81 -0.59 -16.47 -17.37
CA GLY A 81 0.58 -16.66 -18.23
C GLY A 81 0.35 -16.32 -19.69
N ASN A 82 1.33 -16.65 -20.54
CA ASN A 82 1.37 -16.29 -21.96
C ASN A 82 1.15 -14.78 -22.23
N THR A 83 1.67 -13.93 -21.34
CA THR A 83 1.40 -12.48 -21.36
C THR A 83 2.13 -11.80 -22.51
N PRO A 84 1.56 -10.73 -23.10
CA PRO A 84 2.17 -10.09 -24.27
C PRO A 84 3.44 -9.33 -23.90
N LEU A 85 4.41 -9.34 -24.81
CA LEU A 85 5.63 -8.56 -24.78
C LEU A 85 5.50 -7.44 -25.83
N VAL A 86 5.41 -6.19 -25.38
CA VAL A 86 5.02 -5.04 -26.21
C VAL A 86 6.18 -4.05 -26.32
N ARG A 87 6.53 -3.64 -27.55
CA ARG A 87 7.58 -2.63 -27.78
C ARG A 87 7.12 -1.24 -27.29
N ILE A 88 7.98 -0.55 -26.55
CA ILE A 88 7.82 0.85 -26.14
C ILE A 88 8.36 1.76 -27.25
N ASN A 89 7.52 2.64 -27.81
CA ASN A 89 7.83 3.31 -29.08
C ASN A 89 8.11 4.81 -28.96
N LYS A 90 7.42 5.50 -28.06
CA LYS A 90 7.52 6.96 -27.86
C LYS A 90 8.41 7.29 -26.67
N ILE A 91 8.22 6.62 -25.53
CA ILE A 91 8.94 6.94 -24.29
C ILE A 91 10.45 6.71 -24.48
N ALA A 92 10.85 5.56 -25.03
CA ALA A 92 12.25 5.28 -25.34
C ALA A 92 12.90 6.37 -26.22
N LYS A 93 12.18 6.86 -27.25
CA LYS A 93 12.65 7.95 -28.12
C LYS A 93 12.72 9.30 -27.39
N ALA A 94 11.74 9.62 -26.54
CA ALA A 94 11.73 10.84 -25.76
C ALA A 94 12.90 10.93 -24.76
N TYR A 95 13.35 9.79 -24.23
CA TYR A 95 14.53 9.69 -23.37
C TYR A 95 15.86 9.49 -24.13
N GLY A 96 15.84 9.48 -25.47
CA GLY A 96 17.03 9.37 -26.32
C GLY A 96 17.68 7.98 -26.35
N ILE A 97 16.90 6.92 -26.05
CA ILE A 97 17.40 5.56 -25.91
C ILE A 97 17.50 4.89 -27.30
N LYS A 98 18.66 4.25 -27.54
CA LYS A 98 19.00 3.60 -28.82
C LYS A 98 18.63 2.12 -28.87
N CYS A 99 18.57 1.44 -27.73
CA CYS A 99 18.21 0.04 -27.65
C CYS A 99 16.69 -0.17 -27.82
N GLU A 100 16.29 -1.40 -28.13
CA GLU A 100 14.88 -1.79 -28.15
C GLU A 100 14.38 -2.03 -26.71
N VAL A 101 13.39 -1.26 -26.27
CA VAL A 101 12.75 -1.43 -24.96
C VAL A 101 11.42 -2.16 -25.13
N LEU A 102 11.28 -3.28 -24.43
CA LEU A 102 10.10 -4.15 -24.44
C LEU A 102 9.47 -4.19 -23.05
N ALA A 103 8.15 -4.12 -22.97
CA ALA A 103 7.37 -4.25 -21.74
C ALA A 103 6.64 -5.60 -21.70
N LYS A 104 6.91 -6.40 -20.67
CA LYS A 104 6.20 -7.64 -20.37
C LYS A 104 4.95 -7.30 -19.55
N CYS A 105 3.79 -7.36 -20.20
CA CYS A 105 2.53 -6.84 -19.66
C CYS A 105 1.79 -7.85 -18.78
N GLU A 106 2.27 -8.05 -17.56
CA GLU A 106 1.69 -8.99 -16.59
C GLU A 106 0.33 -8.58 -16.02
N PHE A 107 -0.14 -7.37 -16.35
CA PHE A 107 -1.47 -6.89 -16.01
C PHE A 107 -2.61 -7.51 -16.85
N PHE A 108 -2.29 -8.30 -17.88
CA PHE A 108 -3.27 -9.06 -18.69
C PHE A 108 -3.63 -10.44 -18.11
N ASN A 109 -2.98 -10.90 -17.03
CA ASN A 109 -3.39 -12.11 -16.33
C ASN A 109 -4.84 -11.99 -15.80
N ALA A 110 -5.53 -13.12 -15.62
CA ALA A 110 -6.94 -13.16 -15.23
C ALA A 110 -7.33 -12.33 -13.98
N GLY A 111 -6.49 -12.29 -12.95
CA GLY A 111 -6.69 -11.48 -11.74
C GLY A 111 -6.19 -10.03 -11.89
N GLY A 112 -5.50 -9.71 -12.99
CA GLY A 112 -4.99 -8.39 -13.34
C GLY A 112 -3.58 -8.10 -12.80
N SER A 113 -2.78 -9.14 -12.48
CA SER A 113 -1.40 -8.96 -11.99
C SER A 113 -0.46 -10.15 -12.24
N VAL A 114 0.86 -9.89 -12.21
CA VAL A 114 1.95 -10.89 -12.21
C VAL A 114 1.83 -11.95 -11.12
N LYS A 115 1.08 -11.66 -10.04
CA LYS A 115 0.96 -12.50 -8.86
C LYS A 115 -0.11 -13.59 -8.99
N ASP A 116 -0.90 -13.56 -10.07
CA ASP A 116 -1.84 -14.62 -10.39
C ASP A 116 -1.07 -15.93 -10.70
N ARG A 117 0.11 -15.83 -11.34
CA ARG A 117 1.04 -16.95 -11.61
C ARG A 117 1.45 -17.69 -10.35
N ILE A 118 1.92 -16.95 -9.34
CA ILE A 118 2.36 -17.55 -8.08
C ILE A 118 1.18 -18.09 -7.27
N SER A 119 0.02 -17.46 -7.37
CA SER A 119 -1.20 -17.91 -6.69
C SER A 119 -1.66 -19.27 -7.22
N LEU A 120 -1.69 -19.43 -8.54
CA LEU A 120 -1.99 -20.72 -9.18
C LEU A 120 -0.95 -21.78 -8.78
N ARG A 121 0.34 -21.46 -8.93
CA ARG A 121 1.44 -22.41 -8.64
C ARG A 121 1.46 -22.87 -7.18
N MET A 122 1.30 -21.95 -6.22
CA MET A 122 1.24 -22.31 -4.79
C MET A 122 0.05 -23.21 -4.45
N VAL A 123 -1.11 -22.98 -5.08
CA VAL A 123 -2.30 -23.83 -4.87
C VAL A 123 -2.10 -25.21 -5.51
N GLU A 124 -1.64 -25.28 -6.76
CA GLU A 124 -1.39 -26.57 -7.42
C GLU A 124 -0.32 -27.41 -6.73
N ASP A 125 0.77 -26.80 -6.28
CA ASP A 125 1.84 -27.52 -5.58
C ASP A 125 1.38 -27.98 -4.19
N ALA A 126 0.51 -27.21 -3.51
CA ALA A 126 -0.11 -27.61 -2.25
C ALA A 126 -1.19 -28.72 -2.41
N GLU A 127 -1.93 -28.72 -3.52
CA GLU A 127 -2.85 -29.81 -3.91
C GLU A 127 -2.06 -31.09 -4.22
N LYS A 128 -1.00 -31.02 -5.05
CA LYS A 128 -0.14 -32.16 -5.40
C LYS A 128 0.58 -32.74 -4.18
N ALA A 129 0.97 -31.89 -3.22
CA ALA A 129 1.55 -32.32 -1.95
C ALA A 129 0.53 -32.90 -0.95
N GLY A 130 -0.78 -32.88 -1.25
CA GLY A 130 -1.84 -33.34 -0.35
C GLY A 130 -2.04 -32.46 0.89
N ILE A 131 -1.44 -31.27 0.92
CA ILE A 131 -1.55 -30.31 2.02
C ILE A 131 -2.96 -29.69 1.99
N LEU A 132 -3.40 -29.26 0.81
CA LEU A 132 -4.67 -28.58 0.60
C LEU A 132 -5.75 -29.58 0.15
N LYS A 133 -6.78 -29.77 0.98
CA LYS A 133 -7.90 -30.69 0.74
C LYS A 133 -9.17 -29.91 0.36
N PRO A 134 -10.08 -30.45 -0.46
CA PRO A 134 -11.31 -29.75 -0.86
C PRO A 134 -12.09 -29.16 0.33
N GLY A 135 -12.39 -27.87 0.30
CA GLY A 135 -13.05 -27.14 1.39
C GLY A 135 -12.13 -26.62 2.51
N ASP A 136 -10.81 -26.86 2.46
CA ASP A 136 -9.84 -26.23 3.36
C ASP A 136 -9.85 -24.69 3.21
N THR A 137 -9.31 -23.99 4.21
CA THR A 137 -9.22 -22.53 4.24
C THR A 137 -7.82 -22.04 3.88
N ILE A 138 -7.71 -21.10 2.93
CA ILE A 138 -6.46 -20.42 2.59
C ILE A 138 -6.43 -19.07 3.31
N ILE A 139 -5.35 -18.82 4.07
CA ILE A 139 -5.09 -17.56 4.78
C ILE A 139 -3.79 -16.97 4.25
N GLU A 140 -3.76 -15.72 3.77
CA GLU A 140 -2.51 -15.14 3.25
C GLU A 140 -2.24 -13.69 3.75
N PRO A 141 -1.07 -13.43 4.36
CA PRO A 141 -0.61 -12.08 4.73
C PRO A 141 -0.11 -11.32 3.50
N THR A 142 -0.66 -10.13 3.21
CA THR A 142 -0.32 -9.44 1.95
C THR A 142 -0.39 -7.91 1.93
N SER A 143 0.59 -7.33 1.25
CA SER A 143 0.74 -5.90 0.91
C SER A 143 -0.03 -5.45 -0.34
N GLY A 144 -1.13 -6.12 -0.68
CA GLY A 144 -2.19 -5.55 -1.52
C GLY A 144 -2.28 -6.02 -2.98
N ASN A 145 -1.16 -6.41 -3.61
CA ASN A 145 -1.18 -6.99 -4.98
C ASN A 145 -1.00 -8.51 -4.98
N THR A 146 -0.22 -9.05 -4.04
CA THR A 146 0.25 -10.44 -4.10
C THR A 146 -0.65 -11.42 -3.38
N GLY A 147 -0.87 -12.61 -3.94
CA GLY A 147 -1.67 -13.66 -3.32
C GLY A 147 -3.17 -13.35 -3.37
N ARG A 148 -3.64 -12.35 -2.64
CA ARG A 148 -5.08 -12.09 -2.39
C ARG A 148 -6.04 -12.17 -3.58
N ILE A 149 -5.80 -11.47 -4.71
CA ILE A 149 -6.76 -11.53 -5.84
C ILE A 149 -6.63 -12.86 -6.59
N GLY A 150 -5.40 -13.31 -6.88
CA GLY A 150 -5.15 -14.59 -7.55
C GLY A 150 -5.57 -15.82 -6.74
N LEU A 151 -5.33 -15.81 -5.42
CA LEU A 151 -5.75 -16.84 -4.47
C LEU A 151 -7.26 -16.79 -4.21
N ALA A 152 -7.88 -15.61 -4.09
CA ALA A 152 -9.35 -15.53 -4.01
C ALA A 152 -10.01 -16.00 -5.31
N LEU A 153 -9.44 -15.70 -6.48
CA LEU A 153 -9.89 -16.22 -7.76
C LEU A 153 -9.71 -17.74 -7.84
N ALA A 154 -8.54 -18.27 -7.46
CA ALA A 154 -8.27 -19.70 -7.43
C ALA A 154 -9.18 -20.43 -6.41
N ALA A 155 -9.41 -19.84 -5.24
CA ALA A 155 -10.31 -20.34 -4.21
C ALA A 155 -11.78 -20.35 -4.67
N ALA A 156 -12.25 -19.28 -5.33
CA ALA A 156 -13.59 -19.22 -5.90
C ALA A 156 -13.80 -20.26 -7.02
N VAL A 157 -12.77 -20.54 -7.83
CA VAL A 157 -12.83 -21.55 -8.91
C VAL A 157 -12.73 -22.99 -8.37
N LYS A 158 -11.90 -23.23 -7.34
CA LYS A 158 -11.61 -24.58 -6.80
C LYS A 158 -12.44 -24.95 -5.56
N GLY A 159 -13.22 -24.02 -5.00
CA GLY A 159 -14.09 -24.26 -3.85
C GLY A 159 -13.40 -24.20 -2.48
N TYR A 160 -12.41 -23.32 -2.32
CA TYR A 160 -11.74 -23.07 -1.03
C TYR A 160 -12.31 -21.83 -0.33
N ARG A 161 -12.28 -21.82 1.01
CA ARG A 161 -12.54 -20.60 1.78
C ARG A 161 -11.28 -19.73 1.77
N CYS A 162 -11.41 -18.42 1.55
CA CYS A 162 -10.27 -17.51 1.45
C CYS A 162 -10.37 -16.37 2.47
N ILE A 163 -9.31 -16.19 3.27
CA ILE A 163 -9.21 -15.13 4.29
C ILE A 163 -7.94 -14.32 4.01
N ILE A 164 -8.10 -13.02 3.78
CA ILE A 164 -7.02 -12.11 3.42
C ILE A 164 -6.74 -11.13 4.56
N VAL A 165 -5.49 -11.09 5.01
CA VAL A 165 -5.02 -10.15 6.03
C VAL A 165 -4.19 -9.06 5.35
N MET A 166 -4.61 -7.79 5.48
CA MET A 166 -3.96 -6.65 4.82
C MET A 166 -3.86 -5.38 5.70
N PRO A 167 -2.84 -4.53 5.50
CA PRO A 167 -2.78 -3.22 6.14
C PRO A 167 -3.90 -2.25 5.70
N GLU A 168 -4.29 -1.33 6.58
CA GLU A 168 -5.33 -0.32 6.30
C GLU A 168 -5.01 0.66 5.14
N LYS A 169 -3.72 0.90 4.85
CA LYS A 169 -3.25 1.78 3.75
C LYS A 169 -3.63 1.31 2.34
N MET A 170 -3.97 0.04 2.18
CA MET A 170 -4.32 -0.55 0.89
C MET A 170 -5.56 0.11 0.29
N SER A 171 -5.62 0.25 -1.03
CA SER A 171 -6.72 0.93 -1.71
C SER A 171 -8.09 0.26 -1.49
N MET A 172 -9.18 1.00 -1.73
CA MET A 172 -10.54 0.53 -1.40
C MET A 172 -11.12 -0.34 -2.52
N GLU A 173 -10.83 0.01 -3.77
CA GLU A 173 -11.11 -0.78 -4.99
C GLU A 173 -10.59 -2.21 -4.83
N LYS A 174 -9.41 -2.32 -4.23
CA LYS A 174 -8.77 -3.56 -3.82
C LYS A 174 -9.62 -4.37 -2.83
N VAL A 175 -10.28 -3.75 -1.88
CA VAL A 175 -11.15 -4.42 -0.89
C VAL A 175 -12.47 -4.87 -1.55
N ASP A 176 -13.02 -4.06 -2.46
CA ASP A 176 -14.27 -4.37 -3.14
C ASP A 176 -14.12 -5.54 -4.13
N VAL A 177 -12.99 -5.64 -4.85
CA VAL A 177 -12.69 -6.82 -5.69
C VAL A 177 -12.61 -8.11 -4.87
N LEU A 178 -12.00 -8.09 -3.68
CA LEU A 178 -11.94 -9.29 -2.83
C LEU A 178 -13.31 -9.68 -2.26
N ARG A 179 -14.12 -8.70 -1.85
CA ARG A 179 -15.49 -8.95 -1.39
C ARG A 179 -16.34 -9.56 -2.52
N ALA A 180 -16.17 -9.09 -3.75
CA ALA A 180 -16.84 -9.64 -4.94
C ALA A 180 -16.38 -11.08 -5.28
N LEU A 181 -15.13 -11.43 -4.98
CA LEU A 181 -14.59 -12.80 -5.09
C LEU A 181 -14.96 -13.71 -3.90
N GLY A 182 -15.73 -13.23 -2.92
CA GLY A 182 -16.15 -14.00 -1.75
C GLY A 182 -15.06 -14.22 -0.69
N ALA A 183 -13.96 -13.46 -0.73
CA ALA A 183 -12.91 -13.54 0.28
C ALA A 183 -13.27 -12.71 1.54
N GLU A 184 -13.00 -13.28 2.71
CA GLU A 184 -13.08 -12.59 3.99
C GLU A 184 -11.85 -11.68 4.17
N ILE A 185 -12.04 -10.51 4.78
CA ILE A 185 -11.01 -9.46 4.83
C ILE A 185 -10.79 -9.02 6.27
N VAL A 186 -9.57 -9.22 6.75
CA VAL A 186 -9.09 -8.73 8.05
C VAL A 186 -8.11 -7.58 7.80
N ARG A 187 -8.30 -6.45 8.50
CA ARG A 187 -7.42 -5.29 8.41
C ARG A 187 -6.47 -5.23 9.61
N THR A 188 -5.24 -4.76 9.39
CA THR A 188 -4.24 -4.52 10.43
C THR A 188 -3.69 -3.09 10.39
N PRO A 189 -3.24 -2.53 11.53
CA PRO A 189 -2.60 -1.21 11.56
C PRO A 189 -1.42 -1.12 10.60
N THR A 190 -1.27 0.01 9.91
CA THR A 190 -0.19 0.19 8.92
C THR A 190 1.17 0.47 9.58
N SER A 191 1.19 1.00 10.80
CA SER A 191 2.42 1.30 11.57
C SER A 191 3.00 0.09 12.31
N ALA A 192 2.36 -1.09 12.24
CA ALA A 192 2.85 -2.29 12.89
C ALA A 192 4.06 -2.87 12.11
N ARG A 193 5.22 -2.96 12.78
CA ARG A 193 6.41 -3.66 12.27
C ARG A 193 6.10 -5.14 12.01
N PHE A 194 6.83 -5.78 11.10
CA PHE A 194 6.56 -7.19 10.70
C PHE A 194 6.63 -8.19 11.87
N ASP A 195 7.42 -7.89 12.91
CA ASP A 195 7.61 -8.68 14.12
C ASP A 195 6.57 -8.44 15.23
N SER A 196 5.67 -7.45 15.05
CA SER A 196 4.56 -7.21 15.96
C SER A 196 3.49 -8.31 15.86
N PRO A 197 2.87 -8.75 16.97
CA PRO A 197 1.68 -9.61 16.95
C PRO A 197 0.49 -9.01 16.18
N GLU A 198 0.44 -7.68 16.06
CA GLU A 198 -0.60 -6.94 15.31
C GLU A 198 -0.27 -6.79 13.81
N SER A 199 0.90 -7.26 13.38
CA SER A 199 1.28 -7.22 11.97
C SER A 199 0.39 -8.15 11.14
N HIS A 200 0.24 -7.83 9.85
CA HIS A 200 -0.48 -8.69 8.91
C HIS A 200 0.06 -10.14 8.89
N VAL A 201 1.36 -10.34 9.13
CA VAL A 201 1.98 -11.66 9.28
C VAL A 201 1.55 -12.32 10.61
N GLY A 202 1.71 -11.64 11.74
CA GLY A 202 1.36 -12.15 13.08
C GLY A 202 -0.12 -12.52 13.20
N VAL A 203 -1.01 -11.64 12.71
CA VAL A 203 -2.46 -11.87 12.67
C VAL A 203 -2.82 -13.06 11.78
N SER A 204 -2.15 -13.25 10.64
CA SER A 204 -2.38 -14.43 9.78
C SER A 204 -2.01 -15.73 10.51
N TRP A 205 -0.87 -15.76 11.20
CA TRP A 205 -0.45 -16.92 11.99
C TRP A 205 -1.38 -17.20 13.18
N ARG A 206 -1.92 -16.16 13.83
CA ARG A 206 -2.95 -16.33 14.87
C ARG A 206 -4.23 -16.94 14.30
N LEU A 207 -4.76 -16.38 13.20
CA LEU A 207 -5.95 -16.91 12.52
C LEU A 207 -5.78 -18.35 12.06
N LYS A 208 -4.57 -18.73 11.61
CA LYS A 208 -4.24 -20.12 11.26
C LYS A 208 -4.33 -21.08 12.45
N ASN A 209 -3.93 -20.63 13.64
CA ASN A 209 -4.01 -21.45 14.85
C ASN A 209 -5.45 -21.54 15.38
N GLU A 210 -6.29 -20.53 15.13
CA GLU A 210 -7.71 -20.49 15.53
C GLU A 210 -8.63 -21.28 14.57
N ILE A 211 -8.31 -21.32 13.28
CA ILE A 211 -9.18 -21.90 12.24
C ILE A 211 -8.71 -23.32 11.86
N PRO A 212 -9.49 -24.38 12.14
CA PRO A 212 -9.13 -25.74 11.74
C PRO A 212 -9.10 -25.88 10.22
N ASN A 213 -8.26 -26.79 9.70
CA ASN A 213 -8.06 -27.02 8.27
C ASN A 213 -7.67 -25.74 7.49
N SER A 214 -6.91 -24.85 8.12
CA SER A 214 -6.40 -23.64 7.49
C SER A 214 -4.89 -23.71 7.18
N HIS A 215 -4.51 -23.11 6.05
CA HIS A 215 -3.15 -23.10 5.54
C HIS A 215 -2.73 -21.68 5.17
N ILE A 216 -1.49 -21.33 5.50
CA ILE A 216 -0.81 -20.16 4.95
C ILE A 216 0.15 -20.68 3.88
N LEU A 217 0.03 -20.16 2.66
CA LEU A 217 0.87 -20.58 1.53
C LEU A 217 2.22 -19.86 1.53
N ASP A 218 2.29 -18.68 2.15
CA ASP A 218 3.50 -17.91 2.48
C ASP A 218 4.37 -17.57 1.27
N GLN A 219 3.92 -16.54 0.53
CA GLN A 219 4.64 -15.94 -0.59
C GLN A 219 6.12 -15.57 -0.30
N TYR A 220 6.52 -15.37 0.97
CA TYR A 220 7.87 -14.91 1.33
C TYR A 220 8.88 -16.06 1.43
N ARG A 221 8.37 -17.27 1.64
CA ARG A 221 9.16 -18.50 1.87
C ARG A 221 8.97 -19.57 0.82
N ASN A 222 7.81 -19.62 0.18
CA ASN A 222 7.40 -20.75 -0.65
C ASN A 222 8.16 -20.77 -1.99
N PRO A 223 8.90 -21.85 -2.32
CA PRO A 223 9.66 -21.95 -3.57
C PRO A 223 8.77 -21.85 -4.82
N SER A 224 7.48 -22.16 -4.72
CA SER A 224 6.48 -21.99 -5.78
C SER A 224 6.42 -20.57 -6.35
N ASN A 225 6.74 -19.55 -5.54
CA ASN A 225 6.78 -18.14 -5.98
C ASN A 225 7.90 -17.89 -7.02
N PRO A 226 9.20 -18.03 -6.70
CA PRO A 226 10.25 -17.88 -7.70
C PRO A 226 10.17 -18.96 -8.80
N LEU A 227 9.74 -20.19 -8.49
CA LEU A 227 9.61 -21.25 -9.50
C LEU A 227 8.56 -20.95 -10.57
N ALA A 228 7.43 -20.33 -10.22
CA ALA A 228 6.45 -19.90 -11.23
C ALA A 228 7.08 -18.95 -12.26
N HIS A 229 7.99 -18.08 -11.82
CA HIS A 229 8.68 -17.12 -12.69
C HIS A 229 9.86 -17.72 -13.44
N TYR A 230 10.59 -18.67 -12.83
CA TYR A 230 11.67 -19.43 -13.45
C TYR A 230 11.16 -20.37 -14.55
N ASP A 231 10.05 -21.07 -14.30
CA ASP A 231 9.45 -22.05 -15.24
C ASP A 231 8.66 -21.38 -16.36
N SER A 232 7.82 -20.38 -16.04
CA SER A 232 6.92 -19.74 -17.03
C SER A 232 7.42 -18.38 -17.50
N THR A 233 7.52 -17.38 -16.62
CA THR A 233 7.74 -15.97 -17.04
C THR A 233 9.06 -15.78 -17.78
N ALA A 234 10.12 -16.43 -17.33
CA ALA A 234 11.44 -16.35 -17.95
C ALA A 234 11.51 -17.07 -19.30
N GLU A 235 10.93 -18.28 -19.39
CA GLU A 235 10.89 -19.06 -20.63
C GLU A 235 9.98 -18.40 -21.68
N GLU A 236 8.88 -17.77 -21.25
CA GLU A 236 8.05 -16.90 -22.12
C GLU A 236 8.87 -15.73 -22.69
N ILE A 237 9.67 -15.04 -21.85
CA ILE A 237 10.52 -13.93 -22.30
C ILE A 237 11.60 -14.44 -23.26
N LEU A 238 12.25 -15.57 -22.96
CA LEU A 238 13.24 -16.18 -23.85
C LEU A 238 12.63 -16.56 -25.20
N GLN A 239 11.44 -17.16 -25.22
CA GLN A 239 10.72 -17.53 -26.44
C GLN A 239 10.27 -16.30 -27.24
N GLN A 240 9.73 -15.26 -26.57
CA GLN A 240 9.27 -14.03 -27.21
C GLN A 240 10.42 -13.15 -27.74
N CYS A 241 11.65 -13.36 -27.24
CA CYS A 241 12.85 -12.64 -27.64
C CYS A 241 13.80 -13.46 -28.54
N ASP A 242 13.42 -14.64 -29.03
CA ASP A 242 14.33 -15.54 -29.79
C ASP A 242 15.67 -15.79 -29.05
N GLY A 243 15.65 -15.86 -27.72
CA GLY A 243 16.83 -16.02 -26.85
C GLY A 243 17.71 -14.77 -26.67
N LYS A 244 17.37 -13.62 -27.28
CA LYS A 244 18.18 -12.38 -27.25
C LYS A 244 17.61 -11.34 -26.28
N VAL A 245 18.21 -11.26 -25.09
CA VAL A 245 17.90 -10.25 -24.06
C VAL A 245 19.22 -9.79 -23.43
N ASP A 246 19.49 -8.49 -23.48
CA ASP A 246 20.72 -7.87 -22.96
C ASP A 246 20.52 -7.32 -21.56
N MET A 247 19.29 -6.88 -21.23
CA MET A 247 18.94 -6.33 -19.93
C MET A 247 17.51 -6.71 -19.54
N LEU A 248 17.31 -7.02 -18.26
CA LEU A 248 15.98 -7.17 -17.65
C LEU A 248 15.85 -6.28 -16.41
N VAL A 249 14.73 -5.56 -16.32
CA VAL A 249 14.43 -4.63 -15.23
C VAL A 249 13.14 -5.03 -14.53
N ALA A 250 13.20 -5.27 -13.22
CA ALA A 250 12.06 -5.72 -12.42
C ALA A 250 12.03 -5.09 -11.00
N GLY A 251 10.83 -4.68 -10.57
CA GLY A 251 10.58 -4.22 -9.20
C GLY A 251 10.59 -5.37 -8.18
N ALA A 252 11.38 -5.22 -7.12
CA ALA A 252 11.47 -6.19 -6.04
C ALA A 252 10.42 -5.92 -4.95
N GLY A 253 9.48 -6.85 -4.79
CA GLY A 253 8.63 -6.96 -3.59
C GLY A 253 9.10 -8.14 -2.74
N THR A 254 8.44 -9.30 -2.88
CA THR A 254 8.93 -10.56 -2.28
C THR A 254 10.25 -11.05 -2.88
N GLY A 255 10.73 -10.46 -3.98
CA GLY A 255 11.93 -10.90 -4.69
C GLY A 255 11.75 -12.11 -5.61
N GLY A 256 10.64 -12.85 -5.52
CA GLY A 256 10.43 -14.06 -6.31
C GLY A 256 10.43 -13.84 -7.83
N THR A 257 9.85 -12.74 -8.32
CA THR A 257 9.84 -12.42 -9.76
C THR A 257 11.23 -12.14 -10.32
N ILE A 258 12.04 -11.31 -9.65
CA ILE A 258 13.41 -11.04 -10.10
C ILE A 258 14.30 -12.28 -9.94
N THR A 259 14.20 -13.00 -8.82
CA THR A 259 14.97 -14.23 -8.55
C THR A 259 14.70 -15.31 -9.59
N GLY A 260 13.43 -15.64 -9.83
CA GLY A 260 13.05 -16.70 -10.76
C GLY A 260 13.50 -16.39 -12.20
N ILE A 261 13.29 -15.15 -12.65
CA ILE A 261 13.69 -14.75 -14.00
C ILE A 261 15.22 -14.69 -14.12
N ALA A 262 15.91 -14.08 -13.15
CA ALA A 262 17.37 -13.94 -13.16
C ALA A 262 18.07 -15.31 -13.19
N ARG A 263 17.64 -16.27 -12.37
CA ARG A 263 18.23 -17.63 -12.36
C ARG A 263 18.14 -18.30 -13.73
N LYS A 264 16.97 -18.29 -14.38
CA LYS A 264 16.79 -18.86 -15.72
C LYS A 264 17.58 -18.09 -16.79
N LEU A 265 17.58 -16.76 -16.72
CA LEU A 265 18.30 -15.94 -17.69
C LEU A 265 19.82 -16.10 -17.56
N LYS A 266 20.39 -16.17 -16.34
CA LYS A 266 21.83 -16.45 -16.17
C LYS A 266 22.22 -17.84 -16.69
N GLU A 267 21.34 -18.84 -16.58
CA GLU A 267 21.55 -20.19 -17.15
C GLU A 267 21.50 -20.23 -18.69
N LYS A 268 20.56 -19.49 -19.31
CA LYS A 268 20.27 -19.57 -20.76
C LYS A 268 20.93 -18.46 -21.60
N CYS A 269 21.13 -17.29 -21.01
CA CYS A 269 21.60 -16.07 -21.63
C CYS A 269 22.52 -15.30 -20.64
N PRO A 270 23.73 -15.82 -20.35
CA PRO A 270 24.60 -15.30 -19.28
C PRO A 270 25.07 -13.86 -19.48
N GLY A 271 24.96 -13.31 -20.71
CA GLY A 271 25.24 -11.91 -21.01
C GLY A 271 24.16 -10.92 -20.57
N CYS A 272 22.98 -11.39 -20.13
CA CYS A 272 21.90 -10.52 -19.68
C CYS A 272 22.24 -9.85 -18.33
N LYS A 273 22.18 -8.52 -18.30
CA LYS A 273 22.16 -7.72 -17.06
C LYS A 273 20.80 -7.82 -16.38
N ILE A 274 20.77 -7.96 -15.06
CA ILE A 274 19.58 -8.04 -14.21
C ILE A 274 19.57 -6.82 -13.28
N ILE A 275 18.59 -5.93 -13.49
CA ILE A 275 18.44 -4.68 -12.74
C ILE A 275 17.27 -4.81 -11.76
N GLY A 276 17.56 -4.75 -10.46
CA GLY A 276 16.56 -4.71 -9.40
C GLY A 276 16.10 -3.30 -9.10
N VAL A 277 14.78 -3.09 -8.96
CA VAL A 277 14.21 -1.78 -8.60
C VAL A 277 13.57 -1.85 -7.22
N ASP A 278 13.97 -0.95 -6.34
CA ASP A 278 13.61 -0.95 -4.92
C ASP A 278 13.23 0.48 -4.48
N PRO A 279 12.14 0.73 -3.74
CA PRO A 279 11.78 2.09 -3.36
C PRO A 279 12.74 2.69 -2.31
N GLU A 280 12.80 4.03 -2.29
CA GLU A 280 13.31 4.77 -1.14
C GLU A 280 12.51 4.37 0.12
N GLY A 281 13.22 3.89 1.16
CA GLY A 281 12.65 3.44 2.43
C GLY A 281 12.58 1.93 2.61
N SER A 282 12.90 1.17 1.56
CA SER A 282 13.12 -0.28 1.61
C SER A 282 14.61 -0.62 1.79
N ILE A 283 14.90 -1.83 2.29
CA ILE A 283 16.26 -2.33 2.55
C ILE A 283 16.68 -3.49 1.63
N LEU A 284 15.96 -3.73 0.52
CA LEU A 284 16.25 -4.88 -0.35
C LEU A 284 17.49 -4.66 -1.23
N SER A 285 17.72 -3.41 -1.65
CA SER A 285 18.83 -3.08 -2.57
C SER A 285 20.22 -3.26 -1.98
N GLN A 286 21.21 -3.47 -2.85
CA GLN A 286 22.63 -3.52 -2.50
C GLN A 286 23.44 -2.58 -3.41
N PRO A 287 24.54 -1.97 -2.91
CA PRO A 287 25.07 -2.09 -1.55
C PRO A 287 24.27 -1.27 -0.52
N ASP A 288 24.49 -1.53 0.77
CA ASP A 288 23.65 -0.99 1.86
C ASP A 288 23.69 0.55 1.97
N GLU A 289 24.68 1.22 1.38
CA GLU A 289 24.70 2.68 1.22
C GLU A 289 23.47 3.22 0.51
N LEU A 290 22.92 2.49 -0.48
CA LEU A 290 21.73 2.90 -1.22
C LEU A 290 20.46 2.89 -0.36
N ASN A 291 20.46 2.17 0.77
CA ASN A 291 19.33 2.08 1.68
C ASN A 291 19.28 3.23 2.72
N LYS A 292 20.28 4.12 2.75
CA LYS A 292 20.34 5.25 3.69
C LYS A 292 19.38 6.37 3.25
N THR A 293 18.23 6.48 3.92
CA THR A 293 17.23 7.54 3.69
C THR A 293 16.46 7.86 4.97
N ASP A 294 16.00 9.12 5.08
CA ASP A 294 15.15 9.58 6.19
C ASP A 294 13.68 9.12 6.04
N LYS A 295 13.29 8.66 4.84
CA LYS A 295 11.92 8.22 4.55
C LYS A 295 11.77 6.72 4.77
N THR A 296 10.99 6.32 5.76
CA THR A 296 10.60 4.91 5.99
C THR A 296 9.24 4.55 5.39
N THR A 297 8.55 5.50 4.76
CA THR A 297 7.25 5.29 4.14
C THR A 297 7.17 5.93 2.75
N TYR A 298 6.55 5.20 1.83
CA TYR A 298 6.38 5.54 0.41
C TYR A 298 4.95 5.17 -0.02
N GLU A 299 4.37 5.85 -1.01
CA GLU A 299 2.99 5.64 -1.47
C GLU A 299 2.85 4.53 -2.53
N VAL A 300 3.91 4.21 -3.29
CA VAL A 300 3.91 3.09 -4.24
C VAL A 300 3.59 1.76 -3.53
N GLU A 301 2.80 0.90 -4.18
CA GLU A 301 2.35 -0.37 -3.60
C GLU A 301 2.93 -1.58 -4.36
N GLY A 302 3.32 -2.62 -3.62
CA GLY A 302 3.71 -3.93 -4.17
C GLY A 302 5.22 -4.17 -4.36
N ILE A 303 6.05 -3.17 -4.07
CA ILE A 303 7.52 -3.25 -4.04
C ILE A 303 8.08 -2.72 -2.71
N GLY A 304 9.29 -3.16 -2.35
CA GLY A 304 9.99 -2.84 -1.11
C GLY A 304 9.47 -3.55 0.14
N TYR A 305 10.37 -3.80 1.10
CA TYR A 305 10.10 -4.31 2.45
C TYR A 305 11.14 -3.82 3.47
N ASP A 306 10.78 -3.91 4.75
CA ASP A 306 11.64 -3.65 5.93
C ASP A 306 12.43 -4.89 6.40
N PHE A 307 12.30 -6.01 5.69
CA PHE A 307 13.06 -7.25 5.87
C PHE A 307 13.41 -7.86 4.50
N ILE A 308 14.38 -8.78 4.47
CA ILE A 308 14.79 -9.51 3.25
C ILE A 308 14.03 -10.84 3.18
N PRO A 309 13.13 -11.08 2.21
CA PRO A 309 12.37 -12.33 2.11
C PRO A 309 13.24 -13.55 1.79
N THR A 310 12.88 -14.71 2.34
CA THR A 310 13.60 -15.99 2.10
C THR A 310 13.72 -16.36 0.61
N VAL A 311 12.75 -15.96 -0.23
CA VAL A 311 12.75 -16.24 -1.69
C VAL A 311 13.48 -15.20 -2.54
N LEU A 312 14.03 -14.13 -1.95
CA LEU A 312 14.86 -13.17 -2.67
C LEU A 312 16.32 -13.65 -2.71
N ASP A 313 16.77 -14.04 -3.90
CA ASP A 313 18.18 -14.21 -4.20
C ASP A 313 18.74 -12.88 -4.72
N ARG A 314 19.71 -12.32 -4.00
CA ARG A 314 20.36 -11.06 -4.38
C ARG A 314 21.64 -11.27 -5.18
N GLU A 315 22.23 -12.48 -5.14
CA GLU A 315 23.49 -12.79 -5.85
C GLU A 315 23.30 -12.84 -7.38
N VAL A 316 22.05 -13.02 -7.84
CA VAL A 316 21.67 -13.04 -9.26
C VAL A 316 21.26 -11.67 -9.82
N VAL A 317 21.28 -10.61 -9.00
CA VAL A 317 20.97 -9.23 -9.41
C VAL A 317 22.28 -8.49 -9.59
N ASP A 318 22.53 -7.95 -10.79
CA ASP A 318 23.82 -7.31 -11.10
C ASP A 318 23.87 -5.88 -10.53
N ASP A 319 22.79 -5.10 -10.68
CA ASP A 319 22.70 -3.71 -10.24
C ASP A 319 21.34 -3.41 -9.59
N TRP A 320 21.31 -2.46 -8.66
CA TRP A 320 20.08 -1.99 -8.01
C TRP A 320 19.81 -0.51 -8.28
N TYR A 321 18.54 -0.17 -8.50
CA TYR A 321 18.06 1.19 -8.70
C TYR A 321 17.05 1.61 -7.63
N LYS A 322 17.29 2.74 -6.97
CA LYS A 322 16.36 3.36 -6.02
C LYS A 322 15.34 4.24 -6.73
N SER A 323 14.05 3.90 -6.61
CA SER A 323 12.94 4.70 -7.15
C SER A 323 12.20 5.48 -6.06
N ASN A 324 11.79 6.71 -6.36
CA ASN A 324 10.86 7.48 -5.52
C ASN A 324 9.43 7.46 -6.07
N ASP A 325 8.48 7.86 -5.23
CA ASP A 325 7.04 7.90 -5.56
C ASP A 325 6.73 8.84 -6.75
N GLU A 326 7.33 10.03 -6.76
CA GLU A 326 7.05 11.08 -7.77
C GLU A 326 7.42 10.59 -9.18
N GLU A 327 8.63 10.07 -9.34
CA GLU A 327 9.09 9.49 -10.59
C GLU A 327 8.23 8.28 -10.99
N SER A 328 7.91 7.40 -10.04
CA SER A 328 7.12 6.19 -10.29
C SER A 328 5.72 6.51 -10.82
N PHE A 329 5.01 7.48 -10.21
CA PHE A 329 3.67 7.84 -10.63
C PHE A 329 3.65 8.68 -11.91
N ASN A 330 4.60 9.59 -12.08
CA ASN A 330 4.70 10.37 -13.33
C ASN A 330 5.07 9.49 -14.53
N MET A 331 5.98 8.51 -14.36
CA MET A 331 6.28 7.51 -15.39
C MET A 331 5.08 6.58 -15.67
N SER A 332 4.34 6.16 -14.64
CA SER A 332 3.11 5.36 -14.81
C SER A 332 2.06 6.12 -15.64
N ARG A 333 1.86 7.42 -15.37
CA ARG A 333 0.96 8.27 -16.17
C ARG A 333 1.46 8.49 -17.59
N LEU A 334 2.78 8.56 -17.80
CA LEU A 334 3.38 8.65 -19.14
C LEU A 334 3.14 7.37 -19.95
N LEU A 335 3.30 6.19 -19.34
CA LEU A 335 2.99 4.88 -19.97
C LEU A 335 1.53 4.80 -20.45
N ILE A 336 0.59 5.24 -19.60
CA ILE A 336 -0.83 5.31 -19.94
C ILE A 336 -1.08 6.28 -21.10
N LYS A 337 -0.52 7.50 -21.03
CA LYS A 337 -0.77 8.58 -22.00
C LYS A 337 -0.14 8.32 -23.36
N GLU A 338 1.11 7.85 -23.39
CA GLU A 338 1.90 7.79 -24.61
C GLU A 338 1.87 6.41 -25.29
N GLU A 339 1.97 5.33 -24.52
CA GLU A 339 1.98 3.94 -25.05
C GLU A 339 0.61 3.25 -24.92
N GLY A 340 -0.36 3.85 -24.22
CA GLY A 340 -1.69 3.24 -23.98
C GLY A 340 -1.67 2.08 -22.97
N LEU A 341 -0.59 1.90 -22.22
CA LEU A 341 -0.41 0.78 -21.31
C LEU A 341 -1.05 1.10 -19.95
N LEU A 342 -2.16 0.40 -19.64
CA LEU A 342 -2.98 0.63 -18.45
C LEU A 342 -2.40 -0.04 -17.19
N CYS A 343 -1.17 0.31 -16.84
CA CYS A 343 -0.37 -0.30 -15.77
C CYS A 343 -0.36 0.49 -14.44
N GLY A 344 -0.04 -0.19 -13.33
CA GLY A 344 0.04 0.35 -11.98
C GLY A 344 1.36 1.01 -11.60
N GLY A 345 1.42 1.61 -10.39
CA GLY A 345 2.52 2.47 -9.94
C GLY A 345 3.92 1.83 -9.98
N SER A 346 4.02 0.55 -9.59
CA SER A 346 5.27 -0.23 -9.63
C SER A 346 5.81 -0.45 -11.04
N SER A 347 4.94 -0.39 -12.06
CA SER A 347 5.31 -0.47 -13.48
C SER A 347 6.04 0.80 -13.92
N GLY A 348 5.64 1.97 -13.41
CA GLY A 348 6.36 3.22 -13.61
C GLY A 348 7.71 3.24 -12.90
N SER A 349 7.82 2.67 -11.69
CA SER A 349 9.11 2.49 -11.01
C SER A 349 10.08 1.67 -11.87
N ALA A 350 9.63 0.52 -12.37
CA ALA A 350 10.41 -0.36 -13.23
C ALA A 350 10.82 0.32 -14.55
N MET A 351 9.88 1.02 -15.21
CA MET A 351 10.16 1.74 -16.44
C MET A 351 11.11 2.93 -16.24
N ALA A 352 11.00 3.65 -15.12
CA ALA A 352 11.87 4.79 -14.82
C ALA A 352 13.32 4.35 -14.58
N ALA A 353 13.52 3.27 -13.82
CA ALA A 353 14.82 2.63 -13.70
C ALA A 353 15.34 2.14 -15.07
N ALA A 354 14.49 1.52 -15.89
CA ALA A 354 14.87 1.08 -17.23
C ALA A 354 15.30 2.24 -18.13
N MET A 355 14.61 3.40 -18.10
CA MET A 355 15.01 4.59 -18.87
C MET A 355 16.35 5.19 -18.42
N LYS A 356 16.86 4.80 -17.25
CA LYS A 356 18.17 5.20 -16.74
C LYS A 356 19.24 4.16 -17.08
N ALA A 357 18.99 2.88 -16.78
CA ALA A 357 19.92 1.78 -17.05
C ALA A 357 20.12 1.53 -18.55
N ALA A 358 19.06 1.59 -19.36
CA ALA A 358 19.13 1.35 -20.81
C ALA A 358 19.89 2.44 -21.60
N LYS A 359 20.38 3.50 -20.94
CA LYS A 359 21.31 4.47 -21.56
C LYS A 359 22.71 3.89 -21.80
N GLU A 360 23.06 2.82 -21.10
CA GLU A 360 24.31 2.08 -21.33
C GLU A 360 24.25 1.16 -22.56
N LEU A 361 23.05 0.90 -23.08
CA LEU A 361 22.84 -0.07 -24.16
C LEU A 361 22.95 0.58 -25.55
N GLU A 362 23.52 -0.18 -26.47
CA GLU A 362 23.71 0.21 -27.87
C GLU A 362 22.51 -0.15 -28.75
N GLU A 363 22.57 0.30 -30.01
CA GLU A 363 21.53 0.01 -31.01
C GLU A 363 21.53 -1.49 -31.36
N GLY A 364 20.35 -2.10 -31.37
CA GLY A 364 20.17 -3.55 -31.61
C GLY A 364 20.15 -4.42 -30.35
N GLN A 365 20.53 -3.89 -29.18
CA GLN A 365 20.34 -4.57 -27.89
C GLN A 365 18.88 -4.46 -27.40
N ARG A 366 18.47 -5.39 -26.53
CA ARG A 366 17.11 -5.47 -25.97
C ARG A 366 17.06 -5.38 -24.45
N CYS A 367 16.25 -4.43 -23.97
CA CYS A 367 15.90 -4.26 -22.56
C CYS A 367 14.44 -4.67 -22.32
N VAL A 368 14.20 -5.64 -21.44
CA VAL A 368 12.87 -6.13 -21.05
C VAL A 368 12.48 -5.58 -19.68
N VAL A 369 11.33 -4.92 -19.59
CA VAL A 369 10.79 -4.32 -18.37
C VAL A 369 9.53 -5.07 -17.93
N ILE A 370 9.46 -5.52 -16.67
CA ILE A 370 8.26 -6.16 -16.14
C ILE A 370 7.26 -5.10 -15.67
N LEU A 371 6.03 -5.11 -16.19
CA LEU A 371 4.93 -4.23 -15.75
C LEU A 371 3.94 -5.03 -14.87
N PRO A 372 4.01 -4.95 -13.52
CA PRO A 372 3.44 -5.98 -12.65
C PRO A 372 1.91 -6.06 -12.58
N ASP A 373 1.19 -4.94 -12.68
CA ASP A 373 -0.26 -4.90 -12.41
C ASP A 373 -1.00 -3.75 -13.12
N SER A 374 -2.33 -3.76 -13.05
CA SER A 374 -3.22 -2.84 -13.78
C SER A 374 -3.62 -1.58 -13.00
N ILE A 375 -4.06 -0.53 -13.70
CA ILE A 375 -4.62 0.70 -13.09
C ILE A 375 -5.82 0.47 -12.17
N ARG A 376 -6.54 -0.66 -12.28
CA ARG A 376 -7.76 -0.97 -11.49
C ARG A 376 -7.54 -0.80 -9.99
N ASN A 377 -6.33 -1.12 -9.53
CA ASN A 377 -5.91 -1.04 -8.14
C ASN A 377 -5.72 0.40 -7.61
N TYR A 378 -5.70 1.41 -8.49
CA TYR A 378 -5.21 2.76 -8.21
C TYR A 378 -6.10 3.88 -8.76
N MET A 379 -7.36 3.58 -9.10
CA MET A 379 -8.30 4.54 -9.73
C MET A 379 -8.46 5.84 -8.91
N SER A 380 -8.55 5.72 -7.59
CA SER A 380 -8.63 6.85 -6.65
C SER A 380 -7.27 7.42 -6.20
N LYS A 381 -6.16 6.79 -6.58
CA LYS A 381 -4.78 7.17 -6.21
C LYS A 381 -4.08 7.92 -7.36
N PHE A 382 -2.95 7.45 -7.87
CA PHE A 382 -2.11 8.20 -8.83
C PHE A 382 -2.81 8.56 -10.16
N LEU A 383 -3.86 7.81 -10.53
CA LEU A 383 -4.68 8.12 -11.70
C LEU A 383 -5.51 9.40 -11.49
N SER A 384 -5.86 9.70 -10.24
CA SER A 384 -6.57 10.91 -9.85
C SER A 384 -5.59 12.08 -9.71
N ASP A 385 -5.74 13.09 -10.58
CA ASP A 385 -5.02 14.37 -10.49
C ASP A 385 -5.15 14.99 -9.09
N LYS A 386 -6.35 14.90 -8.49
CA LYS A 386 -6.65 15.42 -7.15
C LYS A 386 -5.71 14.83 -6.09
N TRP A 387 -5.52 13.50 -6.12
CA TRP A 387 -4.64 12.79 -5.18
C TRP A 387 -3.17 13.11 -5.44
N MET A 388 -2.76 13.18 -6.71
CA MET A 388 -1.39 13.58 -7.09
C MET A 388 -1.05 14.99 -6.57
N PHE A 389 -1.99 15.96 -6.68
CA PHE A 389 -1.83 17.29 -6.09
C PHE A 389 -1.82 17.26 -4.55
N GLN A 390 -2.70 16.49 -3.92
CA GLN A 390 -2.77 16.37 -2.45
C GLN A 390 -1.47 15.82 -1.84
N LYS A 391 -0.78 14.94 -2.57
CA LYS A 391 0.53 14.37 -2.21
C LYS A 391 1.73 15.18 -2.69
N GLY A 392 1.53 16.17 -3.56
CA GLY A 392 2.59 17.04 -4.09
C GLY A 392 3.39 16.45 -5.25
N PHE A 393 2.99 15.31 -5.82
CA PHE A 393 3.71 14.64 -6.93
C PHE A 393 3.49 15.29 -8.31
N LEU A 394 2.67 16.33 -8.39
CA LEU A 394 2.33 17.01 -9.64
C LEU A 394 2.22 18.51 -9.39
N THR A 395 2.98 19.31 -10.14
CA THR A 395 3.09 20.76 -9.95
C THR A 395 2.00 21.53 -10.69
N GLU A 396 1.64 22.71 -10.18
CA GLU A 396 0.44 23.43 -10.61
C GLU A 396 0.46 23.98 -12.06
N ASP A 397 1.61 23.97 -12.74
CA ASP A 397 1.78 24.58 -14.08
C ASP A 397 1.39 23.69 -15.26
N SER A 398 0.97 22.46 -14.99
CA SER A 398 0.57 21.46 -15.98
C SER A 398 -0.88 21.55 -16.47
N MET A 399 -1.73 22.41 -15.86
CA MET A 399 -3.13 22.57 -16.28
C MET A 399 -3.33 23.72 -17.28
N VAL A 400 -3.91 23.37 -18.43
CA VAL A 400 -3.97 24.19 -19.66
C VAL A 400 -4.90 25.42 -19.57
N THR A 401 -5.81 25.48 -18.58
CA THR A 401 -6.68 26.65 -18.35
C THR A 401 -6.93 26.89 -16.86
N LYS A 402 -6.12 27.74 -16.23
CA LYS A 402 -6.38 28.26 -14.87
C LYS A 402 -7.47 29.36 -14.96
N PRO A 403 -8.60 29.27 -14.22
CA PRO A 403 -9.60 30.33 -14.15
C PRO A 403 -9.03 31.66 -13.62
N TRP A 404 -9.69 32.78 -13.93
CA TRP A 404 -9.24 34.13 -13.51
C TRP A 404 -9.07 34.28 -11.99
N TRP A 405 -9.84 33.52 -11.20
CA TRP A 405 -9.82 33.53 -9.74
C TRP A 405 -8.77 32.60 -9.11
N TRP A 406 -8.08 31.77 -9.90
CA TRP A 406 -7.22 30.69 -9.39
C TRP A 406 -6.08 31.15 -8.48
N ASN A 407 -5.44 32.28 -8.83
CA ASN A 407 -4.29 32.86 -8.13
C ASN A 407 -4.67 33.88 -7.05
N MET A 408 -5.97 34.07 -6.76
CA MET A 408 -6.42 34.98 -5.71
C MET A 408 -6.23 34.34 -4.33
N LYS A 409 -6.10 35.15 -3.27
CA LYS A 409 -5.90 34.65 -1.90
C LYS A 409 -7.21 34.31 -1.21
N ILE A 410 -7.18 33.31 -0.33
CA ILE A 410 -8.31 32.88 0.52
C ILE A 410 -8.84 34.02 1.40
N GLN A 411 -7.99 34.98 1.81
CA GLN A 411 -8.40 36.18 2.53
C GLN A 411 -9.49 37.01 1.80
N GLU A 412 -9.56 36.97 0.46
CA GLU A 412 -10.58 37.72 -0.30
C GLU A 412 -12.01 37.16 -0.17
N LEU A 413 -12.18 35.94 0.37
CA LEU A 413 -13.50 35.33 0.56
C LEU A 413 -14.37 36.02 1.61
N ASN A 414 -13.83 36.99 2.39
CA ASN A 414 -14.54 37.68 3.49
C ASN A 414 -15.24 36.69 4.43
N LEU A 415 -14.48 35.71 4.91
CA LEU A 415 -14.98 34.61 5.74
C LEU A 415 -15.57 35.12 7.06
N SER A 416 -16.72 34.57 7.44
CA SER A 416 -17.34 34.80 8.74
C SER A 416 -16.66 33.98 9.83
N ALA A 417 -16.52 34.56 11.02
CA ALA A 417 -15.97 33.86 12.19
C ALA A 417 -16.81 32.60 12.51
N PRO A 418 -16.19 31.41 12.61
CA PRO A 418 -16.93 30.17 12.77
C PRO A 418 -17.36 29.94 14.22
N LEU A 419 -18.54 29.37 14.41
CA LEU A 419 -18.99 28.85 15.69
C LEU A 419 -18.15 27.61 16.07
N THR A 420 -17.38 27.68 17.14
CA THR A 420 -16.63 26.52 17.70
C THR A 420 -17.34 25.93 18.91
N VAL A 421 -17.14 24.62 19.15
CA VAL A 421 -17.67 23.90 20.32
C VAL A 421 -16.56 23.18 21.10
N LEU A 422 -16.72 23.06 22.41
CA LEU A 422 -15.80 22.30 23.26
C LEU A 422 -16.04 20.77 23.13
N PRO A 423 -15.01 19.92 23.25
CA PRO A 423 -15.14 18.46 23.12
C PRO A 423 -15.98 17.80 24.24
N THR A 424 -16.22 18.52 25.34
CA THR A 424 -17.03 18.11 26.49
C THR A 424 -18.53 18.36 26.30
N VAL A 425 -18.95 19.08 25.27
CA VAL A 425 -20.37 19.37 24.99
C VAL A 425 -21.07 18.08 24.52
N THR A 426 -22.32 17.89 24.94
CA THR A 426 -23.12 16.71 24.55
C THR A 426 -23.62 16.83 23.11
N CYS A 427 -23.92 15.69 22.48
CA CYS A 427 -24.49 15.65 21.14
C CYS A 427 -25.81 16.42 21.06
N GLN A 428 -26.71 16.27 22.04
CA GLN A 428 -27.96 17.05 22.12
C GLN A 428 -27.70 18.56 22.11
N LYS A 429 -26.85 19.06 23.02
CA LYS A 429 -26.62 20.51 23.14
C LYS A 429 -25.96 21.08 21.88
N THR A 430 -25.11 20.31 21.22
CA THR A 430 -24.49 20.68 19.95
C THR A 430 -25.53 20.81 18.83
N ILE A 431 -26.48 19.88 18.72
CA ILE A 431 -27.59 19.95 17.74
C ILE A 431 -28.49 21.17 18.00
N GLU A 432 -28.77 21.50 19.27
CA GLU A 432 -29.52 22.72 19.63
C GLU A 432 -28.80 23.99 19.18
N ILE A 433 -27.51 24.14 19.51
CA ILE A 433 -26.72 25.33 19.16
C ILE A 433 -26.60 25.49 17.64
N LEU A 434 -26.33 24.40 16.91
CA LEU A 434 -26.25 24.42 15.45
C LEU A 434 -27.56 24.88 14.80
N LYS A 435 -28.70 24.37 15.26
CA LYS A 435 -30.03 24.79 14.79
C LYS A 435 -30.36 26.24 15.15
N GLU A 436 -30.08 26.68 16.38
CA GLU A 436 -30.36 28.04 16.84
C GLU A 436 -29.55 29.09 16.06
N LYS A 437 -28.28 28.77 15.75
CA LYS A 437 -27.38 29.68 15.02
C LYS A 437 -27.42 29.51 13.50
N GLY A 438 -28.14 28.52 12.98
CA GLY A 438 -28.28 28.28 11.53
C GLY A 438 -27.00 27.76 10.86
N PHE A 439 -26.17 27.00 11.58
CA PHE A 439 -24.96 26.37 11.05
C PHE A 439 -25.15 24.85 10.95
N ASP A 440 -24.76 24.24 9.82
CA ASP A 440 -24.79 22.77 9.65
C ASP A 440 -23.57 22.06 10.23
N GLN A 441 -22.52 22.81 10.56
CA GLN A 441 -21.21 22.29 10.98
C GLN A 441 -20.48 23.24 11.94
N ALA A 442 -19.69 22.67 12.87
CA ALA A 442 -18.84 23.43 13.81
C ALA A 442 -17.48 22.73 14.03
N PRO A 443 -16.37 23.49 14.16
CA PRO A 443 -15.09 22.94 14.60
C PRO A 443 -15.14 22.63 16.10
N VAL A 444 -14.62 21.47 16.47
CA VAL A 444 -14.42 21.09 17.87
C VAL A 444 -13.01 21.49 18.29
N VAL A 445 -12.91 22.48 19.18
CA VAL A 445 -11.65 23.07 19.64
C VAL A 445 -11.57 22.88 21.15
N ASN A 446 -10.41 22.48 21.67
CA ASN A 446 -10.22 22.34 23.11
C ASN A 446 -9.91 23.72 23.78
N GLU A 447 -9.81 23.73 25.11
CA GLU A 447 -9.53 24.95 25.88
C GLU A 447 -8.16 25.59 25.53
N SER A 448 -7.19 24.80 25.06
CA SER A 448 -5.88 25.29 24.62
C SER A 448 -5.85 25.80 23.17
N GLY A 449 -6.98 25.77 22.44
CA GLY A 449 -7.07 26.24 21.04
C GLY A 449 -6.71 25.19 19.98
N LEU A 450 -6.43 23.95 20.36
CA LEU A 450 -6.13 22.86 19.44
C LEU A 450 -7.42 22.28 18.84
N ILE A 451 -7.45 22.18 17.51
CA ILE A 451 -8.58 21.68 16.72
C ILE A 451 -8.58 20.14 16.76
N LEU A 452 -9.57 19.55 17.42
CA LEU A 452 -9.68 18.10 17.58
C LEU A 452 -10.42 17.42 16.42
N GLY A 453 -11.24 18.17 15.68
CA GLY A 453 -12.05 17.66 14.58
C GLY A 453 -13.19 18.61 14.22
N MET A 454 -14.10 18.12 13.38
CA MET A 454 -15.35 18.79 13.02
C MET A 454 -16.55 17.94 13.42
N VAL A 455 -17.66 18.59 13.72
CA VAL A 455 -18.97 17.96 13.83
C VAL A 455 -19.92 18.54 12.79
N THR A 456 -20.70 17.68 12.17
CA THR A 456 -21.76 18.06 11.23
C THR A 456 -23.09 17.47 11.69
N LEU A 457 -24.19 18.17 11.41
CA LEU A 457 -25.54 17.73 11.78
C LEU A 457 -25.85 16.35 11.19
N GLY A 458 -25.44 16.11 9.93
CA GLY A 458 -25.60 14.82 9.24
C GLY A 458 -24.81 13.66 9.88
N ASN A 459 -23.55 13.87 10.27
CA ASN A 459 -22.75 12.81 10.92
C ASN A 459 -23.29 12.45 12.32
N MET A 460 -23.77 13.46 13.07
CA MET A 460 -24.42 13.24 14.36
C MET A 460 -25.73 12.45 14.21
N LEU A 461 -26.60 12.84 13.26
CA LEU A 461 -27.83 12.11 12.98
C LEU A 461 -27.56 10.65 12.54
N SER A 462 -26.62 10.43 11.62
CA SER A 462 -26.25 9.09 11.17
C SER A 462 -25.70 8.21 12.31
N SER A 463 -24.85 8.77 13.17
CA SER A 463 -24.25 8.05 14.30
C SER A 463 -25.28 7.66 15.38
N VAL A 464 -26.28 8.53 15.62
CA VAL A 464 -27.40 8.25 16.53
C VAL A 464 -28.36 7.22 15.94
N LEU A 465 -28.74 7.35 14.66
CA LEU A 465 -29.62 6.40 13.97
C LEU A 465 -29.00 5.00 13.85
N ALA A 466 -27.67 4.91 13.70
CA ALA A 466 -26.93 3.65 13.69
C ALA A 466 -26.71 3.04 15.11
N GLY A 467 -27.24 3.66 16.17
CA GLY A 467 -27.11 3.21 17.55
C GLY A 467 -25.69 3.28 18.14
N LYS A 468 -24.76 3.95 17.44
CA LYS A 468 -23.34 4.01 17.85
C LYS A 468 -23.08 4.98 19.00
N VAL A 469 -23.94 5.99 19.16
CA VAL A 469 -23.77 7.09 20.12
C VAL A 469 -25.14 7.51 20.67
N GLN A 470 -25.19 7.79 21.98
CA GLN A 470 -26.40 8.27 22.67
C GLN A 470 -26.47 9.81 22.68
N LEU A 471 -27.66 10.40 22.81
CA LEU A 471 -27.82 11.88 22.78
C LEU A 471 -27.07 12.61 23.90
N PHE A 472 -26.84 11.93 25.02
CA PHE A 472 -26.09 12.43 26.18
C PHE A 472 -24.57 12.21 26.09
N ASP A 473 -24.08 11.48 25.09
CA ASP A 473 -22.64 11.28 24.90
C ASP A 473 -21.93 12.59 24.49
N PRO A 474 -20.64 12.76 24.86
CA PRO A 474 -19.84 13.88 24.42
C PRO A 474 -19.52 13.80 22.93
N VAL A 475 -19.46 14.95 22.25
CA VAL A 475 -19.18 15.05 20.80
C VAL A 475 -17.84 14.44 20.38
N ASN A 476 -16.90 14.24 21.31
CA ASN A 476 -15.63 13.53 21.09
C ASN A 476 -15.82 12.15 20.41
N LYS A 477 -16.96 11.47 20.65
CA LYS A 477 -17.28 10.17 20.01
C LYS A 477 -17.68 10.28 18.52
N VAL A 478 -18.06 11.47 18.04
CA VAL A 478 -18.62 11.71 16.68
C VAL A 478 -17.72 12.64 15.85
N LEU A 479 -16.46 12.83 16.26
CA LEU A 479 -15.53 13.71 15.57
C LEU A 479 -15.20 13.21 14.16
N TYR A 480 -15.46 14.05 13.17
CA TYR A 480 -14.87 13.93 11.85
C TYR A 480 -13.43 14.47 11.92
N LYS A 481 -12.46 13.55 12.03
CA LYS A 481 -11.03 13.86 12.21
C LYS A 481 -10.28 14.09 10.89
N GLN A 482 -10.88 13.73 9.76
CA GLN A 482 -10.29 13.93 8.44
C GLN A 482 -10.65 15.33 7.94
N PHE A 483 -9.73 16.28 8.06
CA PHE A 483 -9.93 17.64 7.54
C PHE A 483 -8.60 18.24 7.11
N LYS A 484 -8.65 19.16 6.14
CA LYS A 484 -7.47 19.90 5.69
C LYS A 484 -7.47 21.31 6.27
N GLN A 485 -6.35 21.65 6.90
CA GLN A 485 -6.04 23.02 7.32
C GLN A 485 -5.39 23.79 6.17
N ILE A 486 -5.75 25.06 6.04
CA ILE A 486 -5.26 26.00 5.02
C ILE A 486 -5.01 27.37 5.66
N HIS A 487 -4.09 28.15 5.10
CA HIS A 487 -3.75 29.47 5.63
C HIS A 487 -4.39 30.59 4.80
N LEU A 488 -4.60 31.76 5.39
CA LEU A 488 -5.17 32.95 4.70
C LEU A 488 -4.38 33.39 3.46
N ASN A 489 -3.09 33.04 3.39
CA ASN A 489 -2.20 33.33 2.27
C ASN A 489 -2.23 32.29 1.14
N ASP A 490 -2.92 31.16 1.31
CA ASP A 490 -3.07 30.14 0.26
C ASP A 490 -3.96 30.64 -0.90
N ASN A 491 -3.77 30.05 -2.08
CA ASN A 491 -4.50 30.38 -3.31
C ASN A 491 -5.90 29.73 -3.35
N LEU A 492 -6.87 30.40 -3.98
CA LEU A 492 -8.20 29.84 -4.22
C LEU A 492 -8.18 28.57 -5.10
N GLY A 493 -7.19 28.42 -5.98
CA GLY A 493 -6.99 27.17 -6.73
C GLY A 493 -6.66 25.97 -5.84
N LYS A 494 -5.79 26.17 -4.84
CA LYS A 494 -5.45 25.16 -3.82
C LYS A 494 -6.68 24.81 -2.97
N LEU A 495 -7.47 25.83 -2.59
CA LEU A 495 -8.76 25.63 -1.93
C LEU A 495 -9.74 24.82 -2.79
N SER A 496 -9.92 25.17 -4.06
CA SER A 496 -10.84 24.46 -4.98
C SER A 496 -10.54 22.96 -5.06
N ARG A 497 -9.25 22.60 -5.11
CA ARG A 497 -8.80 21.19 -5.14
C ARG A 497 -8.98 20.47 -3.80
N ILE A 498 -8.88 21.17 -2.68
CA ILE A 498 -9.21 20.62 -1.36
C ILE A 498 -10.71 20.35 -1.28
N LEU A 499 -11.54 21.32 -1.69
CA LEU A 499 -13.01 21.21 -1.72
C LEU A 499 -13.55 20.17 -2.72
N GLU A 500 -12.72 19.75 -3.68
CA GLU A 500 -12.97 18.64 -4.60
C GLU A 500 -12.77 17.24 -3.98
N ILE A 501 -12.20 17.15 -2.77
CA ILE A 501 -11.91 15.91 -2.03
C ILE A 501 -12.60 15.93 -0.66
N ASP A 502 -12.34 16.96 0.13
CA ASP A 502 -12.87 17.19 1.47
C ASP A 502 -14.07 18.15 1.38
N HIS A 503 -15.17 17.84 2.07
CA HIS A 503 -16.41 18.63 1.97
C HIS A 503 -16.28 20.07 2.53
N PHE A 504 -15.24 20.31 3.33
CA PHE A 504 -14.93 21.60 3.94
C PHE A 504 -13.42 21.75 4.14
N ALA A 505 -12.94 23.00 4.12
CA ALA A 505 -11.56 23.36 4.45
C ALA A 505 -11.54 24.32 5.65
N LEU A 506 -10.62 24.09 6.59
CA LEU A 506 -10.49 24.89 7.81
C LEU A 506 -9.40 25.94 7.64
N VAL A 507 -9.78 27.22 7.64
CA VAL A 507 -8.82 28.33 7.58
C VAL A 507 -8.28 28.59 8.96
N VAL A 508 -6.98 28.36 9.13
CA VAL A 508 -6.26 28.57 10.38
C VAL A 508 -5.32 29.76 10.28
N HIS A 509 -5.26 30.54 11.36
CA HIS A 509 -4.29 31.59 11.57
C HIS A 509 -3.56 31.35 12.89
N GLU A 510 -2.26 31.57 12.90
CA GLU A 510 -1.42 31.41 14.09
C GLU A 510 -1.25 32.77 14.76
N GLN A 511 -1.70 32.89 16.00
CA GLN A 511 -1.54 34.09 16.80
C GLN A 511 -0.54 33.81 17.92
N ILE A 512 0.49 34.65 18.04
CA ILE A 512 1.42 34.61 19.17
C ILE A 512 0.72 35.27 20.37
N GLN A 513 0.46 34.48 21.41
CA GLN A 513 -0.08 34.94 22.69
C GLN A 513 0.99 34.75 23.77
N TYR A 514 1.38 35.83 24.44
CA TYR A 514 2.27 35.73 25.61
C TYR A 514 1.49 35.22 26.82
N LEU A 515 2.04 34.22 27.49
CA LEU A 515 1.53 33.68 28.74
C LEU A 515 1.93 34.57 29.94
N SER A 516 1.34 34.32 31.10
CA SER A 516 1.56 35.08 32.35
C SER A 516 3.02 35.07 32.84
N ASP A 517 3.83 34.14 32.33
CA ASP A 517 5.25 33.95 32.61
C ASP A 517 6.18 34.66 31.61
N GLY A 518 5.61 35.35 30.61
CA GLY A 518 6.35 36.02 29.53
C GLY A 518 6.77 35.11 28.37
N SER A 519 6.40 33.82 28.37
CA SER A 519 6.71 32.91 27.27
C SER A 519 5.73 33.10 26.08
N PRO A 520 6.21 33.06 24.82
CA PRO A 520 5.35 33.11 23.65
C PRO A 520 4.71 31.75 23.37
N CYS A 521 3.38 31.68 23.45
CA CYS A 521 2.59 30.52 23.05
C CYS A 521 1.96 30.77 21.67
N LEU A 522 2.14 29.83 20.73
CA LEU A 522 1.48 29.86 19.43
C LEU A 522 0.08 29.27 19.56
N LYS A 523 -0.94 30.14 19.50
CA LYS A 523 -2.34 29.75 19.53
C LYS A 523 -2.90 29.66 18.11
N GLN A 524 -3.36 28.49 17.73
CA GLN A 524 -4.09 28.31 16.48
C GLN A 524 -5.53 28.81 16.66
N MET A 525 -5.98 29.68 15.76
CA MET A 525 -7.36 30.16 15.71
C MET A 525 -8.00 29.81 14.37
N VAL A 526 -9.22 29.29 14.43
CA VAL A 526 -10.03 29.04 13.23
C VAL A 526 -10.61 30.37 12.75
N PHE A 527 -10.15 30.84 11.60
CA PHE A 527 -10.62 32.09 10.98
C PHE A 527 -11.94 31.90 10.22
N GLY A 528 -12.18 30.69 9.69
CA GLY A 528 -13.38 30.33 8.96
C GLY A 528 -13.41 28.86 8.57
N VAL A 529 -14.60 28.35 8.27
CA VAL A 529 -14.80 27.09 7.55
C VAL A 529 -15.26 27.46 6.14
N VAL A 530 -14.64 26.89 5.11
CA VAL A 530 -14.99 27.15 3.71
C VAL A 530 -15.54 25.88 3.09
N THR A 531 -16.59 26.01 2.29
CA THR A 531 -17.21 24.95 1.51
C THR A 531 -17.16 25.26 0.01
N ALA A 532 -17.50 24.28 -0.84
CA ALA A 532 -17.66 24.50 -2.29
C ALA A 532 -18.72 25.57 -2.61
N ILE A 533 -19.74 25.72 -1.75
CA ILE A 533 -20.80 26.72 -1.90
C ILE A 533 -20.25 28.14 -1.69
N ASP A 534 -19.36 28.33 -0.72
CA ASP A 534 -18.74 29.65 -0.45
C ASP A 534 -17.85 30.11 -1.60
N LEU A 535 -17.06 29.18 -2.18
CA LEU A 535 -16.25 29.46 -3.36
C LEU A 535 -17.12 29.80 -4.58
N LEU A 536 -18.21 29.07 -4.80
CA LEU A 536 -19.16 29.34 -5.90
C LEU A 536 -19.87 30.69 -5.72
N ASN A 537 -20.28 31.02 -4.50
CA ASN A 537 -20.88 32.31 -4.16
C ASN A 537 -19.90 33.47 -4.41
N PHE A 538 -18.62 33.29 -4.07
CA PHE A 538 -17.59 34.29 -4.34
C PHE A 538 -17.36 34.53 -5.83
N VAL A 539 -17.19 33.46 -6.62
CA VAL A 539 -16.99 33.54 -8.08
C VAL A 539 -18.18 34.23 -8.74
N THR A 540 -19.40 33.77 -8.46
CA THR A 540 -20.62 34.35 -9.05
C THR A 540 -20.89 35.80 -8.62
N ALA A 541 -20.54 36.17 -7.38
CA ALA A 541 -20.66 37.56 -6.90
C ALA A 541 -19.64 38.51 -7.57
N LYS A 542 -18.41 38.06 -7.80
CA LYS A 542 -17.40 38.87 -8.51
C LYS A 542 -17.64 38.92 -10.02
N GLU A 543 -18.14 37.87 -10.65
CA GLU A 543 -18.53 37.90 -12.07
C GLU A 543 -19.69 38.89 -12.30
N LYS A 544 -20.73 38.89 -11.45
CA LYS A 544 -21.79 39.92 -11.49
C LYS A 544 -21.25 41.33 -11.31
N LYS A 545 -20.27 41.56 -10.43
CA LYS A 545 -19.61 42.87 -10.28
C LYS A 545 -18.79 43.25 -11.52
N GLN A 546 -18.14 42.29 -12.17
CA GLN A 546 -17.44 42.53 -13.44
C GLN A 546 -18.42 42.89 -14.56
N GLU A 547 -19.51 42.14 -14.75
CA GLU A 547 -20.57 42.46 -15.73
C GLU A 547 -21.20 43.85 -15.51
N VAL A 548 -21.39 44.26 -14.24
CA VAL A 548 -21.91 45.60 -13.90
C VAL A 548 -20.86 46.69 -14.16
N SER A 549 -19.56 46.40 -14.01
CA SER A 549 -18.49 47.35 -14.34
C SER A 549 -18.22 47.47 -15.86
N LEU A 550 -18.38 46.37 -16.61
CA LEU A 550 -18.22 46.30 -18.05
C LEU A 550 -19.56 46.51 -18.75
N GLY A 551 -20.07 47.75 -18.66
CA GLY A 551 -21.33 48.16 -19.27
C GLY A 551 -21.43 47.80 -20.76
N LYS A 552 -22.23 46.76 -21.06
CA LYS A 552 -22.62 46.27 -22.40
C LYS A 552 -21.48 45.71 -23.29
N ARG A 553 -21.33 44.38 -23.34
CA ARG A 553 -21.46 43.59 -24.62
C ARG A 553 -21.40 42.05 -24.47
N LYS A 554 -22.54 41.44 -24.82
CA LYS A 554 -22.76 40.13 -25.48
C LYS A 554 -22.56 38.79 -24.71
N LYS A 555 -23.68 38.05 -24.75
CA LYS A 555 -23.87 36.59 -24.89
C LYS A 555 -23.57 35.69 -23.69
N VAL A 556 -24.65 35.42 -22.97
CA VAL A 556 -24.99 34.16 -22.30
C VAL A 556 -24.32 32.94 -22.96
N VAL A 557 -23.39 32.32 -22.24
CA VAL A 557 -23.01 30.92 -22.45
C VAL A 557 -23.76 30.11 -21.39
N ARG A 558 -24.63 29.20 -21.82
CA ARG A 558 -25.38 28.32 -20.91
C ARG A 558 -24.42 27.29 -20.29
N PHE A 559 -24.08 27.46 -19.02
CA PHE A 559 -23.49 26.39 -18.20
C PHE A 559 -24.56 25.42 -17.71
N SER A 560 -25.08 24.60 -18.63
CA SER A 560 -25.85 23.40 -18.28
C SER A 560 -24.91 22.20 -18.25
N ASN A 561 -24.21 22.00 -17.12
CA ASN A 561 -23.49 20.75 -16.80
C ASN A 561 -23.00 20.62 -15.33
N PHE A 562 -23.41 21.50 -14.41
CA PHE A 562 -23.02 21.44 -12.98
C PHE A 562 -24.05 20.76 -12.06
N LEU A 563 -25.05 20.09 -12.64
CA LEU A 563 -26.07 19.30 -11.92
C LEU A 563 -26.24 17.96 -12.66
N ASN A 564 -25.31 17.03 -12.42
CA ASN A 564 -25.46 15.57 -12.55
C ASN A 564 -24.10 14.86 -12.31
N VAL A 565 -23.65 14.84 -11.05
CA VAL A 565 -22.92 13.73 -10.41
C VAL A 565 -23.39 13.67 -8.97
#